data_AF-A0A7V3D3P0-F1
#
_entry.id   AF-A0A7V3D3P0-F1
#
_cell.length_a   1.000
_cell.length_b   1.000
_cell.length_c   1.000
_cell.angle_alpha   90.00
_cell.angle_beta   90.00
_cell.angle_gamma   90.00
#
_symmetry.space_group_name_H-M   'P 1'
#
loop_
_entity.id
_entity.type
_entity.pdbx_description
1 polymer ?
#
loop_
_entity_poly.entity_id
_entity_poly.type
_entity_poly.pdbx_seq_one_letter_code
_entity_poly.pdbx_strand_id
1 'polypeptide(L)'
;NADSVLVGGAGDDTLHGGSGRNILIGGLGADELSGGKGDDILVAGWTDYDTPTAANQQTLTAIHSDWLSGGQDVGSWLSAATAHDDSAVDLLKGGRGLDWFFANYQGGGILDTLVGVLATEMITDLA
;
A
#
# COMPACT_ATOMS: atom_id res chain seq x y z
N ASN A 1 -5.38 16.86 9.85
CA ASN A 1 -4.84 15.89 8.89
C ASN A 1 -5.86 14.84 8.59
N ALA A 2 -5.94 14.42 7.33
CA ALA A 2 -6.76 13.29 6.89
C ALA A 2 -5.90 12.03 6.61
N ASP A 3 -4.58 12.14 6.81
CA ASP A 3 -3.60 11.05 6.76
C ASP A 3 -4.03 9.86 7.62
N SER A 4 -4.02 8.67 7.02
CA SER A 4 -4.53 7.44 7.66
C SER A 4 -3.67 6.22 7.30
N VAL A 5 -3.68 5.22 8.17
CA VAL A 5 -3.20 3.86 7.85
C VAL A 5 -4.41 2.93 7.82
N LEU A 6 -4.64 2.27 6.69
CA LEU A 6 -5.75 1.37 6.43
C LEU A 6 -5.21 -0.02 6.10
N VAL A 7 -5.76 -1.04 6.75
CA VAL A 7 -5.41 -2.46 6.53
C VAL A 7 -6.72 -3.22 6.33
N GLY A 8 -6.90 -3.88 5.19
CA GLY A 8 -8.10 -4.67 4.87
C GLY A 8 -8.10 -5.99 5.63
N GLY A 9 -7.01 -6.74 5.46
CA GLY A 9 -6.73 -7.94 6.23
C GLY A 9 -6.99 -9.20 5.42
N ALA A 10 -8.15 -9.83 5.57
CA ALA A 10 -8.45 -11.05 4.83
C ALA A 10 -9.86 -11.01 4.25
N GLY A 11 -9.98 -11.43 3.00
CA GLY A 11 -11.18 -11.29 2.18
C GLY A 11 -11.04 -10.15 1.18
N ASP A 12 -12.01 -10.03 0.28
CA ASP A 12 -12.02 -8.98 -0.75
C ASP A 12 -12.46 -7.65 -0.10
N ASP A 13 -11.51 -6.73 0.09
CA ASP A 13 -11.68 -5.46 0.76
C ASP A 13 -11.71 -4.27 -0.19
N THR A 14 -12.29 -3.15 0.27
CA THR A 14 -12.30 -1.89 -0.49
C THR A 14 -11.81 -0.76 0.40
N LEU A 15 -10.60 -0.26 0.13
CA LEU A 15 -9.93 0.76 0.94
C LEU A 15 -9.87 2.11 0.23
N HIS A 16 -10.19 3.17 0.97
CA HIS A 16 -10.20 4.55 0.46
C HIS A 16 -9.44 5.49 1.40
N GLY A 17 -8.28 5.99 0.98
CA GLY A 17 -7.44 6.92 1.75
C GLY A 17 -7.99 8.35 1.79
N GLY A 18 -8.63 8.79 0.70
CA GLY A 18 -9.32 10.08 0.64
C GLY A 18 -8.37 11.24 0.37
N SER A 19 -7.94 11.97 1.40
CA SER A 19 -7.04 13.12 1.24
C SER A 19 -5.90 13.04 2.25
N GLY A 20 -4.75 13.62 1.94
CA GLY A 20 -3.57 13.53 2.81
C GLY A 20 -2.62 12.43 2.34
N ARG A 21 -1.67 12.04 3.19
CA ARG A 21 -0.74 10.95 2.89
C ARG A 21 -1.17 9.69 3.61
N ASN A 22 -1.67 8.71 2.87
CA ASN A 22 -2.23 7.49 3.42
C ASN A 22 -1.35 6.28 3.12
N ILE A 23 -1.46 5.26 3.97
CA ILE A 23 -0.90 3.93 3.72
C ILE A 23 -2.09 2.98 3.66
N LEU A 24 -2.30 2.34 2.52
CA LEU A 24 -3.35 1.36 2.26
C LEU A 24 -2.70 -0.01 2.04
N ILE A 25 -3.11 -1.00 2.81
CA ILE A 25 -2.64 -2.39 2.69
C ILE A 25 -3.88 -3.27 2.50
N GLY A 26 -3.99 -3.92 1.33
CA GLY A 26 -5.12 -4.79 0.99
C GLY A 26 -5.19 -5.99 1.92
N GLY A 27 -4.16 -6.82 1.90
CA GLY A 27 -4.06 -8.01 2.72
C GLY A 27 -4.14 -9.27 1.86
N LEU A 28 -5.03 -10.18 2.21
CA LEU A 28 -5.33 -11.38 1.43
C LEU A 28 -6.70 -11.25 0.78
N GLY A 29 -6.83 -11.52 -0.51
CA GLY A 29 -8.10 -11.40 -1.23
C GLY A 29 -7.97 -10.47 -2.43
N ALA A 30 -9.03 -10.38 -3.24
CA ALA A 30 -9.03 -9.47 -4.37
C ALA A 30 -9.51 -8.08 -3.91
N ASP A 31 -8.57 -7.16 -3.75
CA ASP A 31 -8.78 -5.87 -3.10
C ASP A 31 -8.89 -4.70 -4.08
N GLU A 32 -9.70 -3.70 -3.70
CA GLU A 32 -9.80 -2.42 -4.40
C GLU A 32 -9.22 -1.29 -3.53
N LEU A 33 -8.08 -0.72 -3.94
CA LEU A 33 -7.35 0.31 -3.21
C LEU A 33 -7.39 1.66 -3.94
N SER A 34 -7.86 2.70 -3.26
CA SER A 34 -7.89 4.07 -3.78
C SER A 34 -7.22 5.06 -2.81
N GLY A 35 -6.04 5.58 -3.17
CA GLY A 35 -5.29 6.57 -2.39
C GLY A 35 -6.04 7.90 -2.27
N GLY A 36 -6.40 8.49 -3.42
CA GLY A 36 -7.20 9.70 -3.49
C GLY A 36 -6.38 10.93 -3.81
N LYS A 37 -6.25 11.88 -2.89
CA LYS A 37 -5.44 13.09 -3.06
C LYS A 37 -4.30 13.10 -2.05
N GLY A 38 -3.12 13.44 -2.51
CA GLY A 38 -1.91 13.47 -1.70
C GLY A 38 -1.00 12.34 -2.12
N ASP A 39 0.08 12.16 -1.37
CA ASP A 39 1.11 11.20 -1.71
C ASP A 39 0.87 9.93 -0.89
N ASP A 40 0.31 8.90 -1.54
CA ASP A 40 -0.17 7.68 -0.90
C ASP A 40 0.75 6.48 -1.15
N ILE A 41 0.72 5.50 -0.24
CA ILE A 41 1.36 4.19 -0.38
C ILE A 41 0.25 3.14 -0.47
N LEU A 42 0.23 2.35 -1.53
CA LEU A 42 -0.74 1.29 -1.77
C LEU A 42 -0.02 -0.05 -1.90
N VAL A 43 -0.39 -1.02 -1.07
CA VAL A 43 0.13 -2.39 -1.07
C VAL A 43 -1.02 -3.33 -1.41
N ALA A 44 -0.90 -4.01 -2.56
CA ALA A 44 -1.90 -4.94 -3.12
C ALA A 44 -2.13 -6.13 -2.17
N GLY A 45 -1.07 -6.83 -1.79
CA GLY A 45 -1.12 -7.91 -0.83
C GLY A 45 -0.92 -7.48 0.63
N TRP A 46 -0.19 -8.31 1.38
CA TRP A 46 -0.01 -8.17 2.82
C TRP A 46 1.41 -7.75 3.21
N THR A 47 1.56 -7.25 4.44
CA THR A 47 2.84 -6.95 5.06
C THR A 47 3.07 -7.75 6.33
N ASP A 48 4.34 -7.88 6.74
CA ASP A 48 4.74 -8.49 8.02
C ASP A 48 4.07 -7.80 9.24
N TYR A 49 3.48 -6.62 9.05
CA TYR A 49 2.89 -5.79 10.10
C TYR A 49 1.35 -5.83 10.11
N ASP A 50 0.69 -6.64 9.29
CA ASP A 50 -0.78 -6.60 9.17
C ASP A 50 -1.49 -7.30 10.32
N THR A 51 -0.81 -8.22 11.00
CA THR A 51 -1.40 -8.92 12.14
C THR A 51 -1.72 -7.91 13.24
N PRO A 52 -2.96 -7.85 13.77
CA PRO A 52 -3.42 -6.80 14.69
C PRO A 52 -2.89 -7.00 16.12
N THR A 53 -1.57 -6.93 16.28
CA THR A 53 -0.88 -6.92 17.56
C THR A 53 -0.51 -5.49 17.95
N ALA A 54 -0.35 -5.24 19.25
CA ALA A 54 0.08 -3.92 19.72
C ALA A 54 1.46 -3.51 19.16
N ALA A 55 2.35 -4.47 18.94
CA ALA A 55 3.66 -4.21 18.34
C ALA A 55 3.54 -3.78 16.88
N ASN A 56 2.73 -4.49 16.10
CA ASN A 56 2.51 -4.18 14.70
C ASN A 56 1.78 -2.86 14.50
N GLN A 57 0.78 -2.55 15.33
CA GLN A 57 0.11 -1.25 15.29
C GLN A 57 1.09 -0.10 15.58
N GLN A 58 2.03 -0.30 16.51
CA GLN A 58 3.09 0.67 16.81
C GLN A 58 4.04 0.82 15.62
N THR A 59 4.43 -0.29 14.99
CA THR A 59 5.26 -0.28 13.77
C THR A 59 4.58 0.48 12.64
N LEU A 60 3.33 0.16 12.30
CA LEU A 60 2.57 0.86 11.25
C LEU A 60 2.44 2.36 11.56
N THR A 61 2.22 2.71 12.82
CA THR A 61 2.19 4.13 13.25
C THR A 61 3.56 4.80 13.09
N ALA A 62 4.66 4.09 13.37
CA ALA A 62 6.01 4.60 13.19
C ALA A 62 6.35 4.80 11.70
N ILE A 63 5.98 3.85 10.84
CA ILE A 63 6.12 3.96 9.38
C ILE A 63 5.37 5.19 8.87
N HIS A 64 4.12 5.37 9.29
CA HIS A 64 3.32 6.52 8.88
C HIS A 64 3.91 7.84 9.39
N SER A 65 4.40 7.87 10.63
CA SER A 65 5.06 9.06 11.18
C SER A 65 6.33 9.40 10.42
N ASP A 66 7.14 8.41 10.03
CA ASP A 66 8.33 8.63 9.20
C ASP A 66 7.94 9.17 7.82
N TRP A 67 6.91 8.59 7.22
CA TRP A 67 6.37 9.03 5.93
C TRP A 67 5.97 10.51 5.94
N LEU A 68 5.26 10.93 6.99
CA LEU A 68 4.87 12.33 7.16
C LEU A 68 6.07 13.26 7.36
N SER A 69 7.16 12.75 7.96
CA SER A 69 8.40 13.50 8.20
C SER A 69 9.33 13.61 6.98
N GLY A 70 8.98 12.98 5.85
CA GLY A 70 9.76 13.01 4.61
C GLY A 70 10.27 11.65 4.15
N GLY A 71 9.79 10.56 4.76
CA GLY A 71 9.97 9.19 4.26
C GLY A 71 11.42 8.75 4.15
N GLN A 72 12.28 9.22 5.04
CA GLN A 72 13.73 8.94 4.97
C GLN A 72 14.00 7.44 5.14
N ASP A 73 13.15 6.76 5.92
CA ASP A 73 13.32 5.35 6.27
C ASP A 73 12.18 4.47 5.73
N VAL A 74 11.07 4.98 5.21
CA VAL A 74 9.93 4.16 4.77
C VAL A 74 10.33 2.97 3.88
N GLY A 75 11.28 3.13 2.96
CA GLY A 75 11.78 2.01 2.13
C GLY A 75 12.54 0.92 2.90
N SER A 76 12.96 1.19 4.14
CA SER A 76 13.51 0.20 5.08
C SER A 76 12.42 -0.59 5.81
N TRP A 77 11.20 -0.06 5.91
CA TRP A 77 10.08 -0.71 6.59
C TRP A 77 9.14 -1.39 5.59
N LEU A 78 8.79 -0.71 4.50
CA LEU A 78 7.95 -1.21 3.42
C LEU A 78 8.82 -1.38 2.17
N SER A 79 9.14 -2.64 1.88
CA SER A 79 10.01 -3.06 0.78
C SER A 79 9.51 -4.39 0.21
N ALA A 80 10.06 -4.84 -0.91
CA ALA A 80 9.80 -6.18 -1.44
C ALA A 80 10.23 -7.34 -0.50
N ALA A 81 10.87 -7.05 0.64
CA ALA A 81 11.16 -8.04 1.67
C ALA A 81 10.09 -8.12 2.78
N THR A 82 9.27 -7.08 2.91
CA THR A 82 8.29 -6.94 4.00
C THR A 82 6.86 -6.80 3.51
N ALA A 83 6.66 -6.49 2.22
CA ALA A 83 5.41 -6.55 1.50
C ALA A 83 5.45 -7.75 0.55
N HIS A 84 4.36 -8.51 0.51
CA HIS A 84 4.26 -9.78 -0.20
C HIS A 84 3.03 -9.80 -1.08
N ASP A 85 3.19 -10.35 -2.29
CA ASP A 85 2.07 -10.69 -3.16
C ASP A 85 1.24 -11.81 -2.52
N ASP A 86 -0.08 -11.68 -2.51
CA ASP A 86 -0.99 -12.71 -2.02
C ASP A 86 -1.52 -13.62 -3.16
N SER A 87 -1.11 -13.32 -4.39
CA SER A 87 -1.51 -13.96 -5.64
C SER A 87 -2.99 -13.79 -6.00
N ALA A 88 -3.68 -12.82 -5.42
CA ALA A 88 -4.99 -12.36 -5.91
C ALA A 88 -4.83 -11.37 -7.07
N VAL A 89 -5.95 -10.92 -7.65
CA VAL A 89 -5.93 -9.80 -8.59
C VAL A 89 -6.44 -8.58 -7.83
N ASP A 90 -5.57 -7.60 -7.66
CA ASP A 90 -5.94 -6.36 -7.00
C ASP A 90 -6.11 -5.20 -7.99
N LEU A 91 -6.90 -4.21 -7.58
CA LEU A 91 -7.13 -2.98 -8.30
C LEU A 91 -6.62 -1.78 -7.51
N LEU A 92 -5.55 -1.16 -7.99
CA LEU A 92 -4.88 -0.07 -7.30
C LEU A 92 -4.99 1.24 -8.07
N LYS A 93 -5.37 2.31 -7.37
CA LYS A 93 -5.51 3.66 -7.92
C LYS A 93 -4.94 4.70 -6.95
N GLY A 94 -3.79 5.28 -7.31
CA GLY A 94 -3.13 6.32 -6.51
C GLY A 94 -3.95 7.61 -6.47
N GLY A 95 -4.22 8.20 -7.64
CA GLY A 95 -5.09 9.37 -7.75
C GLY A 95 -4.29 10.63 -8.07
N ARG A 96 -4.34 11.65 -7.21
CA ARG A 96 -3.57 12.89 -7.41
C ARG A 96 -2.44 12.96 -6.40
N GLY A 97 -1.22 12.98 -6.88
CA GLY A 97 -0.03 13.13 -6.05
C GLY A 97 1.10 12.33 -6.65
N LEU A 98 2.12 12.07 -5.84
CA LEU A 98 3.10 11.04 -6.11
C LEU A 98 2.71 9.83 -5.27
N ASP A 99 2.37 8.73 -5.93
CA ASP A 99 1.91 7.53 -5.26
C ASP A 99 2.95 6.40 -5.43
N TRP A 100 3.04 5.55 -4.39
CA TRP A 100 3.89 4.37 -4.35
C TRP A 100 3.03 3.12 -4.36
N PHE A 101 3.26 2.24 -5.33
CA PHE A 101 2.53 0.99 -5.50
C PHE A 101 3.45 -0.19 -5.22
N PHE A 102 2.96 -1.13 -4.42
CA PHE A 102 3.56 -2.43 -4.19
C PHE A 102 2.55 -3.47 -4.69
N ALA A 103 2.81 -4.04 -5.86
CA ALA A 103 1.88 -4.91 -6.58
C ALA A 103 2.66 -5.85 -7.51
N ASN A 104 2.09 -6.99 -7.86
CA ASN A 104 2.60 -7.87 -8.90
C ASN A 104 2.14 -7.34 -10.27
N TYR A 105 2.95 -6.48 -10.89
CA TYR A 105 2.56 -5.76 -12.11
C TYR A 105 3.32 -6.23 -13.36
N GLN A 106 4.51 -6.78 -13.21
CA GLN A 106 5.34 -7.30 -14.31
C GLN A 106 5.87 -8.71 -14.03
N GLY A 107 5.59 -9.27 -12.84
CA GLY A 107 6.09 -10.55 -12.35
C GLY A 107 5.45 -11.78 -12.98
N GLY A 108 5.65 -12.91 -12.33
CA GLY A 108 5.01 -14.18 -12.69
C GLY A 108 3.76 -14.40 -11.84
N GLY A 109 2.79 -15.15 -12.35
CA GLY A 109 1.57 -15.47 -11.61
C GLY A 109 0.36 -14.64 -12.06
N ILE A 110 -0.48 -14.28 -11.09
CA ILE A 110 -1.67 -13.44 -11.30
C ILE A 110 -1.24 -11.98 -11.16
N LEU A 111 -1.55 -11.17 -12.16
CA LEU A 111 -1.11 -9.77 -12.21
C LEU A 111 -2.19 -8.83 -11.68
N ASP A 112 -1.73 -7.82 -10.96
CA ASP A 112 -2.54 -6.71 -10.46
C ASP A 112 -2.79 -5.65 -11.53
N THR A 113 -3.85 -4.89 -11.29
CA THR A 113 -4.28 -3.80 -12.17
C THR A 113 -4.02 -2.46 -11.52
N LEU A 114 -3.07 -1.70 -12.07
CA LEU A 114 -2.83 -0.30 -11.71
C LEU A 114 -3.60 0.64 -12.64
N VAL A 115 -4.42 1.54 -12.09
CA VAL A 115 -5.26 2.47 -12.85
C VAL A 115 -4.86 3.92 -12.65
N GLY A 116 -4.73 4.64 -13.76
CA GLY A 116 -4.49 6.08 -13.75
C GLY A 116 -3.05 6.45 -13.43
N VAL A 117 -2.12 5.50 -13.59
CA VAL A 117 -0.73 5.66 -13.20
C VAL A 117 -0.05 6.79 -13.95
N LEU A 118 0.43 7.79 -13.22
CA LEU A 118 1.23 8.89 -13.77
C LEU A 118 2.70 8.46 -13.92
N ALA A 119 3.41 9.08 -14.87
CA ALA A 119 4.84 8.81 -15.10
C ALA A 119 5.75 9.15 -13.90
N THR A 120 5.21 9.85 -12.90
CA THR A 120 5.90 10.25 -11.67
C THR A 120 5.63 9.30 -10.51
N GLU A 121 4.74 8.33 -10.68
CA GLU A 121 4.45 7.33 -9.67
C GLU A 121 5.54 6.26 -9.62
N MET A 122 5.67 5.64 -8.45
CA MET A 122 6.71 4.68 -8.15
C MET A 122 6.08 3.30 -8.00
N ILE A 123 6.54 2.33 -8.78
CA ILE A 123 6.01 0.96 -8.74
C ILE A 123 7.13 0.02 -8.28
N THR A 124 6.84 -0.76 -7.25
CA THR A 124 7.65 -1.88 -6.78
C THR A 124 6.94 -3.16 -7.18
N ASP A 125 7.57 -3.93 -8.06
CA ASP A 125 7.06 -5.21 -8.50
C ASP A 125 7.29 -6.26 -7.40
N LEU A 126 6.21 -6.84 -6.89
CA LEU A 126 6.24 -7.96 -5.96
C LEU A 126 6.28 -9.27 -6.76
N ALA A 127 6.91 -10.30 -6.20
CA ALA A 127 7.16 -11.58 -6.87
C ALA A 127 6.54 -12.75 -6.12
#